data_AF-A0A9X1KDR3-F1
#
_entry.id   AF-A0A9X1KDR3-F1
#
_cell.length_a   1.000
_cell.length_b   1.000
_cell.length_c   1.000
_cell.angle_alpha   90.00
_cell.angle_beta   90.00
_cell.angle_gamma   90.00
#
_symmetry.space_group_name_H-M   'P 1'
#
loop_
_entity.id
_entity.type
_entity.pdbx_description
1 polymer ?
#
loop_
_entity_poly.entity_id
_entity_poly.type
_entity_poly.pdbx_seq_one_letter_code
_entity_poly.pdbx_strand_id
1 'polypeptide(L)'
;MSDYLFSQFKANEFEALHKELSKVLDISQSQLQALYEVMLQEFELEGYPEHTLPRNIFHSHDQIFQKYYEEALVVGVDIPSLLEKNNNNSNKKTVAILGQDPLRKSDKKVEEIGIATPYALHLKNCREKLRNTRLYFDLIKVLLDEGYRVYLTDIFKVWVSEANCDHGLPLSKQDRTRFIQVLKTELEIFEPLAVITWGRIASSTIRSINLEVKHLEFPHPSGAANGAWCKLMLKPATRENRINFWQEKVFAYLSGL
;
A
#
# COMPACT_ATOMS: atom_id res chain seq x y z
N MET A 1 -16.49 -15.93 11.47
CA MET A 1 -16.03 -15.51 10.13
C MET A 1 -15.45 -14.11 10.28
N SER A 2 -14.38 -13.78 9.55
CA SER A 2 -13.82 -12.41 9.60
C SER A 2 -14.88 -11.41 9.10
N ASP A 3 -14.90 -10.23 9.72
CA ASP A 3 -15.72 -9.09 9.29
C ASP A 3 -15.27 -8.54 7.91
N TYR A 4 -14.05 -8.89 7.48
CA TYR A 4 -13.46 -8.43 6.22
C TYR A 4 -12.94 -9.59 5.38
N LEU A 5 -13.01 -9.41 4.06
CA LEU A 5 -12.34 -10.25 3.09
C LEU A 5 -11.03 -9.56 2.69
N PHE A 6 -9.96 -10.36 2.62
CA PHE A 6 -8.62 -9.88 2.30
C PHE A 6 -8.13 -10.49 0.99
N SER A 7 -7.73 -9.63 0.06
CA SER A 7 -7.12 -9.95 -1.23
C SER A 7 -7.84 -11.07 -2.01
N GLN A 8 -9.17 -11.12 -1.88
CA GLN A 8 -10.03 -11.97 -2.70
C GLN A 8 -10.30 -11.28 -4.03
N PHE A 9 -9.27 -11.25 -4.87
CA PHE A 9 -9.37 -10.72 -6.22
C PHE A 9 -10.28 -11.60 -7.08
N LYS A 10 -10.99 -11.00 -8.04
CA LYS A 10 -11.59 -11.78 -9.13
C LYS A 10 -10.46 -12.41 -9.96
N ALA A 11 -10.73 -13.56 -10.58
CA ALA A 11 -9.70 -14.28 -11.35
C ALA A 11 -9.01 -13.39 -12.41
N ASN A 12 -9.80 -12.60 -13.15
CA ASN A 12 -9.29 -11.65 -14.13
C ASN A 12 -8.51 -10.48 -13.51
N GLU A 13 -8.91 -10.00 -12.33
CA GLU A 13 -8.17 -8.96 -11.59
C GLU A 13 -6.81 -9.50 -11.14
N PHE A 14 -6.76 -10.73 -10.62
CA PHE A 14 -5.51 -11.35 -10.17
C PHE A 14 -4.52 -11.61 -11.32
N GLU A 15 -4.99 -12.21 -12.41
CA GLU A 15 -4.15 -12.48 -13.59
C GLU A 15 -3.57 -11.18 -14.18
N ALA A 16 -4.41 -10.14 -14.31
CA ALA A 16 -3.96 -8.84 -14.79
C ALA A 16 -2.97 -8.19 -13.81
N LEU A 17 -3.25 -8.22 -12.51
CA LEU A 17 -2.37 -7.67 -11.48
C LEU A 17 -1.00 -8.37 -11.49
N HIS A 18 -0.96 -9.70 -11.54
CA HIS A 18 0.28 -10.46 -11.59
C HIS A 18 1.11 -10.07 -12.81
N LYS A 19 0.49 -10.01 -13.99
CA LYS A 19 1.16 -9.61 -15.25
C LYS A 19 1.80 -8.23 -15.16
N GLU A 20 1.21 -7.30 -14.42
CA GLU A 20 1.76 -5.97 -14.23
C GLU A 20 2.88 -5.95 -13.18
N LEU A 21 2.69 -6.61 -12.04
CA LEU A 21 3.72 -6.72 -11.01
C LEU A 21 4.97 -7.44 -11.53
N SER A 22 4.80 -8.45 -12.40
CA SER A 22 5.92 -9.20 -12.99
C SER A 22 6.84 -8.36 -13.89
N LYS A 23 6.44 -7.13 -14.26
CA LYS A 23 7.28 -6.19 -15.01
C LYS A 23 8.34 -5.52 -14.13
N VAL A 24 8.14 -5.53 -12.81
CA VAL A 24 9.01 -4.87 -11.82
C VAL A 24 9.51 -5.83 -10.75
N LEU A 25 8.78 -6.90 -10.45
CA LEU A 25 9.15 -7.91 -9.46
C LEU A 25 9.25 -9.28 -10.13
N ASP A 26 10.36 -9.99 -9.95
CA ASP A 26 10.55 -11.37 -10.41
C ASP A 26 9.87 -12.35 -9.44
N ILE A 27 8.53 -12.36 -9.47
CA ILE A 27 7.67 -13.25 -8.69
C ILE A 27 6.77 -14.00 -9.67
N SER A 28 6.87 -15.33 -9.68
CA SER A 28 5.99 -16.16 -10.51
C SER A 28 4.53 -16.06 -10.05
N GLN A 29 3.59 -16.33 -10.96
CA GLN A 29 2.16 -16.27 -10.64
C GLN A 29 1.80 -17.19 -9.47
N SER A 30 2.35 -18.41 -9.48
CA SER A 30 2.15 -19.40 -8.41
C SER A 30 2.73 -18.95 -7.07
N GLN A 31 3.89 -18.29 -7.06
CA GLN A 31 4.47 -17.75 -5.81
C GLN A 31 3.61 -16.59 -5.27
N LEU A 32 3.18 -15.67 -6.13
CA LEU A 32 2.32 -14.56 -5.71
C LEU A 32 0.96 -15.07 -5.19
N GLN A 33 0.38 -16.06 -5.87
CA GLN A 33 -0.85 -16.70 -5.44
C GLN A 33 -0.68 -17.37 -4.07
N ALA A 34 0.37 -18.18 -3.89
CA ALA A 34 0.66 -18.84 -2.62
C ALA A 34 0.85 -17.83 -1.48
N LEU A 35 1.51 -16.69 -1.73
CA LEU A 35 1.65 -15.60 -0.74
C LEU A 35 0.30 -15.05 -0.31
N TYR A 36 -0.59 -14.72 -1.26
CA TYR A 36 -1.93 -14.24 -0.91
C TYR A 36 -2.76 -15.30 -0.20
N GLU A 37 -2.67 -16.57 -0.60
CA GLU A 37 -3.38 -17.68 0.04
C GLU A 37 -2.96 -17.87 1.50
N VAL A 38 -1.65 -17.83 1.78
CA VAL A 38 -1.14 -17.91 3.15
C VAL A 38 -1.56 -16.68 3.95
N MET A 39 -1.35 -15.46 3.44
CA MET A 39 -1.76 -14.24 4.13
C MET A 39 -3.27 -14.20 4.42
N LEU A 40 -4.10 -14.79 3.54
CA LEU A 40 -5.54 -14.94 3.75
C LEU A 40 -5.85 -15.94 4.87
N GLN A 41 -5.19 -17.10 4.91
CA GLN A 41 -5.35 -18.10 5.98
C GLN A 41 -4.95 -17.52 7.34
N GLU A 42 -3.93 -16.66 7.34
CA GLU A 42 -3.37 -16.06 8.54
C GLU A 42 -4.02 -14.71 8.91
N PHE A 43 -4.97 -14.22 8.10
CA PHE A 43 -5.50 -12.86 8.21
C PHE A 43 -6.04 -12.54 9.61
N GLU A 44 -6.68 -13.51 10.26
CA GLU A 44 -7.26 -13.37 11.61
C GLU A 44 -6.37 -13.94 12.74
N LEU A 45 -5.19 -14.45 12.41
CA LEU A 45 -4.28 -15.00 13.41
C LEU A 45 -3.64 -13.89 14.23
N GLU A 46 -3.49 -14.19 15.52
CA GLU A 46 -2.73 -13.37 16.44
C GLU A 46 -1.24 -13.59 16.20
N GLY A 47 -0.48 -12.50 16.04
CA GLY A 47 0.96 -12.58 15.85
C GLY A 47 1.49 -11.62 14.79
N TYR A 48 2.70 -11.92 14.34
CA TYR A 48 3.38 -11.21 13.26
C TYR A 48 4.09 -12.25 12.38
N PRO A 49 3.34 -13.18 11.74
CA PRO A 49 3.94 -14.10 10.79
C PRO A 49 4.68 -13.30 9.72
N GLU A 50 5.95 -13.65 9.52
CA GLU A 50 6.79 -13.00 8.51
C GLU A 50 6.81 -13.88 7.27
N HIS A 51 6.54 -13.28 6.12
CA HIS A 51 6.71 -13.91 4.83
C HIS A 51 7.96 -13.34 4.19
N THR A 52 8.84 -14.22 3.73
CA THR A 52 10.07 -13.79 3.07
C THR A 52 10.12 -14.31 1.64
N LEU A 53 10.88 -13.59 0.81
CA LEU A 53 11.35 -14.07 -0.48
C LEU A 53 12.85 -13.81 -0.59
N PRO A 54 13.55 -14.53 -1.47
CA PRO A 54 14.92 -14.21 -1.84
C PRO A 54 15.04 -12.74 -2.28
N ARG A 55 16.13 -12.08 -1.91
CA ARG A 55 16.38 -10.68 -2.27
C ARG A 55 16.40 -10.44 -3.77
N ASN A 56 16.68 -11.42 -4.62
CA ASN A 56 16.79 -11.22 -6.07
C ASN A 56 15.45 -11.04 -6.82
N ILE A 57 14.36 -10.69 -6.13
CA ILE A 57 13.05 -10.45 -6.76
C ILE A 57 12.92 -9.07 -7.42
N PHE A 58 13.90 -8.17 -7.29
CA PHE A 58 13.90 -6.89 -8.00
C PHE A 58 15.23 -6.67 -8.71
N HIS A 59 15.13 -6.25 -9.97
CA HIS A 59 16.27 -5.88 -10.81
C HIS A 59 16.09 -4.47 -11.34
N SER A 60 16.96 -3.58 -10.89
CA SER A 60 17.06 -2.20 -11.35
C SER A 60 17.50 -2.15 -12.81
N HIS A 61 16.89 -1.27 -13.60
CA HIS A 61 17.38 -0.97 -14.96
C HIS A 61 18.57 0.01 -14.94
N ASP A 62 18.85 0.61 -13.80
CA ASP A 62 20.04 1.43 -13.57
C ASP A 62 21.14 0.60 -12.89
N GLN A 63 22.28 0.43 -13.56
CA GLN A 63 23.39 -0.39 -13.06
C GLN A 63 24.03 0.14 -11.77
N ILE A 64 23.99 1.45 -11.55
CA ILE A 64 24.53 2.06 -10.33
C ILE A 64 23.57 1.75 -9.18
N PHE A 65 22.28 1.96 -9.41
CA PHE A 65 21.26 1.65 -8.41
C PHE A 65 21.16 0.15 -8.11
N GLN A 66 21.42 -0.72 -9.09
CA GLN A 66 21.49 -2.17 -8.89
C GLN A 66 22.56 -2.54 -7.85
N LYS A 67 23.74 -1.89 -7.87
CA LYS A 67 24.77 -2.11 -6.86
C LYS A 67 24.30 -1.65 -5.47
N TYR A 68 23.63 -0.50 -5.38
CA TYR A 68 23.06 -0.05 -4.12
C TYR A 68 22.01 -1.02 -3.58
N TYR A 69 21.19 -1.61 -4.45
CA TYR A 69 20.24 -2.64 -4.07
C TYR A 69 20.91 -3.88 -3.47
N GLU A 70 21.97 -4.37 -4.11
CA GLU A 70 22.73 -5.55 -3.67
C GLU A 70 23.48 -5.31 -2.35
N GLU A 71 23.95 -4.08 -2.13
CA GLU A 71 24.69 -3.66 -0.94
C GLU A 71 23.79 -3.20 0.21
N ALA A 72 22.51 -2.91 -0.05
CA ALA A 72 21.57 -2.37 0.92
C ALA A 72 21.53 -3.18 2.22
N LEU A 73 21.46 -2.49 3.35
CA LEU A 73 21.23 -3.14 4.64
C LEU A 73 19.84 -3.80 4.64
N VAL A 74 18.81 -3.08 4.18
CA VAL A 74 17.42 -3.51 4.25
C VAL A 74 16.74 -3.19 2.93
N VAL A 75 15.92 -4.13 2.46
CA VAL A 75 15.01 -3.92 1.33
C VAL A 75 13.60 -4.18 1.84
N GLY A 76 12.71 -3.24 1.54
CA GLY A 76 11.28 -3.38 1.76
C GLY A 76 10.58 -3.68 0.46
N VAL A 77 9.64 -4.63 0.48
CA VAL A 77 8.77 -4.92 -0.66
C VAL A 77 7.35 -5.11 -0.16
N ASP A 78 6.41 -4.39 -0.77
CA ASP A 78 4.97 -4.59 -0.56
C ASP A 78 4.29 -4.99 -1.87
N ILE A 79 3.45 -6.01 -1.79
CA ILE A 79 2.49 -6.38 -2.84
C ILE A 79 1.14 -5.71 -2.54
N PRO A 80 0.37 -5.28 -3.55
CA PRO A 80 -0.91 -4.62 -3.33
C PRO A 80 -1.91 -5.52 -2.61
N SER A 81 -2.93 -4.93 -1.98
CA SER A 81 -3.98 -5.69 -1.33
C SER A 81 -5.35 -5.09 -1.58
N LEU A 82 -6.38 -5.90 -1.38
CA LEU A 82 -7.77 -5.49 -1.49
C LEU A 82 -8.48 -5.84 -0.18
N LEU A 83 -9.17 -4.87 0.40
CA LEU A 83 -10.01 -5.09 1.59
C LEU A 83 -11.47 -4.80 1.24
N GLU A 84 -12.36 -5.64 1.74
CA GLU A 84 -13.80 -5.39 1.63
C GLU A 84 -14.56 -5.97 2.83
N LYS A 85 -15.75 -5.42 3.10
CA LYS A 85 -16.61 -5.96 4.15
C LYS A 85 -17.24 -7.28 3.71
N ASN A 86 -17.26 -8.27 4.62
CA ASN A 86 -17.90 -9.56 4.40
C ASN A 86 -19.42 -9.46 4.66
N ASN A 87 -20.17 -8.96 3.67
CA ASN A 87 -21.61 -8.69 3.80
C ASN A 87 -22.44 -9.20 2.61
N ASN A 88 -21.95 -10.20 1.87
CA ASN A 88 -22.58 -10.80 0.69
C ASN A 88 -22.90 -9.85 -0.49
N ASN A 89 -22.51 -8.58 -0.42
CA ASN A 89 -22.59 -7.67 -1.56
C ASN A 89 -21.39 -7.89 -2.49
N SER A 90 -21.66 -8.34 -3.71
CA SER A 90 -20.67 -8.62 -4.75
C SER A 90 -20.38 -7.43 -5.68
N ASN A 91 -21.23 -6.39 -5.68
CA ASN A 91 -21.12 -5.24 -6.58
C ASN A 91 -20.72 -3.97 -5.85
N LYS A 92 -19.57 -4.02 -5.19
CA LYS A 92 -19.00 -2.89 -4.43
C LYS A 92 -18.10 -2.05 -5.34
N LYS A 93 -18.27 -0.72 -5.30
CA LYS A 93 -17.35 0.23 -5.96
C LYS A 93 -15.98 0.20 -5.26
N THR A 94 -14.91 0.40 -6.02
CA THR A 94 -13.54 0.44 -5.49
C THR A 94 -13.10 1.86 -5.20
N VAL A 95 -12.43 2.08 -4.07
CA VAL A 95 -11.64 3.28 -3.78
C VAL A 95 -10.18 2.84 -3.64
N ALA A 96 -9.26 3.48 -4.34
CA ALA A 96 -7.84 3.19 -4.21
C ALA A 96 -7.18 4.12 -3.20
N ILE A 97 -6.40 3.58 -2.27
CA ILE A 97 -5.57 4.35 -1.33
C ILE A 97 -4.10 4.03 -1.60
N LEU A 98 -3.32 5.09 -1.80
CA LEU A 98 -1.95 5.02 -2.28
C LEU A 98 -0.99 5.57 -1.24
N GLY A 99 -0.06 4.72 -0.80
CA GLY A 99 1.11 5.09 -0.04
C GLY A 99 2.30 5.45 -0.93
N GLN A 100 3.45 5.64 -0.29
CA GLN A 100 4.67 6.04 -0.97
C GLN A 100 5.51 4.82 -1.36
N ASP A 101 5.97 4.09 -0.35
CA ASP A 101 6.91 2.99 -0.48
C ASP A 101 6.85 2.09 0.77
N PRO A 102 7.33 0.84 0.66
CA PRO A 102 7.29 -0.14 1.74
C PRO A 102 8.46 0.06 2.73
N LEU A 103 8.61 1.26 3.29
CA LEU A 103 9.68 1.58 4.26
C LEU A 103 9.88 0.45 5.29
N ARG A 104 11.12 0.02 5.49
CA ARG A 104 11.52 -0.97 6.50
C ARG A 104 12.63 -0.45 7.38
N LYS A 105 12.73 -1.04 8.56
CA LYS A 105 13.82 -0.81 9.51
C LYS A 105 14.38 -2.14 9.96
N SER A 106 15.69 -2.27 9.91
CA SER A 106 16.45 -3.39 10.46
C SER A 106 17.88 -2.92 10.69
N ASP A 107 18.55 -3.53 11.66
CA ASP A 107 19.96 -3.32 12.00
C ASP A 107 20.88 -4.30 11.28
N LYS A 108 20.33 -5.24 10.48
CA LYS A 108 21.07 -6.33 9.85
C LYS A 108 20.69 -6.50 8.39
N LYS A 109 21.70 -6.88 7.60
CA LYS A 109 21.53 -7.36 6.23
C LYS A 109 20.88 -8.72 6.25
N VAL A 110 19.79 -8.85 5.49
CA VAL A 110 19.07 -10.12 5.30
C VAL A 110 19.05 -10.47 3.82
N GLU A 111 19.32 -11.73 3.49
CA GLU A 111 19.21 -12.24 2.11
C GLU A 111 17.78 -12.65 1.77
N GLU A 112 17.01 -13.04 2.78
CA GLU A 112 15.57 -13.24 2.70
C GLU A 112 14.88 -11.94 3.15
N ILE A 113 14.15 -11.29 2.25
CA ILE A 113 13.53 -9.99 2.50
C ILE A 113 12.06 -10.17 2.84
N GLY A 114 11.59 -9.43 3.85
CA GLY A 114 10.19 -9.46 4.26
C GLY A 114 9.25 -8.88 3.20
N ILE A 115 8.29 -9.69 2.76
CA ILE A 115 7.20 -9.33 1.85
C ILE A 115 5.94 -9.08 2.66
N ALA A 116 5.32 -7.93 2.43
CA ALA A 116 4.08 -7.56 3.10
C ALA A 116 3.12 -6.90 2.12
N THR A 117 2.07 -6.31 2.67
CA THR A 117 1.14 -5.42 1.96
C THR A 117 1.27 -4.02 2.54
N PRO A 118 0.81 -2.97 1.84
CA PRO A 118 0.83 -1.61 2.37
C PRO A 118 0.32 -1.53 3.80
N TYR A 119 1.11 -0.88 4.66
CA TYR A 119 0.88 -0.70 6.11
C TYR A 119 0.75 -2.01 6.91
N ALA A 120 1.20 -3.13 6.34
CA ALA A 120 1.12 -4.48 6.89
C ALA A 120 -0.29 -4.89 7.35
N LEU A 121 -1.33 -4.43 6.64
CA LEU A 121 -2.73 -4.67 7.05
C LEU A 121 -3.22 -6.10 6.84
N HIS A 122 -2.44 -6.98 6.20
CA HIS A 122 -2.65 -8.43 6.26
C HIS A 122 -2.50 -8.96 7.70
N LEU A 123 -1.73 -8.29 8.56
CA LEU A 123 -1.53 -8.68 9.95
C LEU A 123 -2.57 -8.06 10.89
N LYS A 124 -3.24 -8.90 11.68
CA LYS A 124 -4.28 -8.47 12.64
C LYS A 124 -3.75 -7.47 13.67
N ASN A 125 -2.53 -7.68 14.17
CA ASN A 125 -1.89 -6.77 15.13
C ASN A 125 -1.73 -5.35 14.57
N CYS A 126 -1.46 -5.21 13.27
CA CYS A 126 -1.38 -3.90 12.61
C CYS A 126 -2.75 -3.22 12.47
N ARG A 127 -3.82 -3.99 12.34
CA ARG A 127 -5.20 -3.48 12.26
C ARG A 127 -5.75 -3.07 13.62
N GLU A 128 -5.39 -3.78 14.70
CA GLU A 128 -6.12 -3.68 15.98
C GLU A 128 -5.28 -3.17 17.17
N LYS A 129 -3.99 -3.48 17.22
CA LYS A 129 -3.17 -3.29 18.42
C LYS A 129 -2.11 -2.21 18.27
N LEU A 130 -1.36 -2.23 17.18
CA LEU A 130 -0.25 -1.32 16.96
C LEU A 130 -0.78 0.10 16.72
N ARG A 131 -0.55 0.99 17.70
CA ARG A 131 -1.08 2.35 17.70
C ARG A 131 -0.89 3.11 16.38
N ASN A 132 0.28 2.95 15.75
CA ASN A 132 0.60 3.65 14.52
C ASN A 132 -0.21 3.13 13.34
N THR A 133 -0.14 1.83 13.04
CA THR A 133 -0.81 1.19 11.89
C THR A 133 -2.32 1.06 12.08
N ARG A 134 -2.80 0.96 13.33
CA ARG A 134 -4.22 0.94 13.65
C ARG A 134 -4.97 2.15 13.10
N LEU A 135 -4.38 3.35 13.17
CA LEU A 135 -5.01 4.55 12.62
C LEU A 135 -5.26 4.41 11.10
N TYR A 136 -4.35 3.78 10.37
CA TYR A 136 -4.49 3.59 8.92
C TYR A 136 -5.71 2.72 8.66
N PHE A 137 -5.82 1.63 9.42
CA PHE A 137 -6.98 0.74 9.33
C PHE A 137 -8.28 1.44 9.73
N ASP A 138 -8.29 2.29 10.76
CA ASP A 138 -9.50 3.03 11.15
C ASP A 138 -10.00 3.97 10.04
N LEU A 139 -9.09 4.65 9.34
CA LEU A 139 -9.44 5.50 8.20
C LEU A 139 -9.99 4.66 7.04
N ILE A 140 -9.38 3.50 6.75
CA ILE A 140 -9.86 2.56 5.74
C ILE A 140 -11.23 1.99 6.12
N LYS A 141 -11.43 1.66 7.40
CA LYS A 141 -12.67 1.09 7.92
C LYS A 141 -13.87 1.99 7.68
N VAL A 142 -13.69 3.31 7.70
CA VAL A 142 -14.76 4.27 7.31
C VAL A 142 -15.30 3.95 5.91
N LEU A 143 -14.44 3.67 4.93
CA LEU A 143 -14.87 3.29 3.58
C LEU A 143 -15.46 1.87 3.53
N LEU A 144 -14.84 0.92 4.23
CA LEU A 144 -15.32 -0.46 4.29
C LEU A 144 -16.73 -0.56 4.89
N ASP A 145 -17.01 0.22 5.93
CA ASP A 145 -18.30 0.23 6.61
C ASP A 145 -19.42 0.83 5.76
N GLU A 146 -19.09 1.76 4.83
CA GLU A 146 -20.01 2.25 3.79
C GLU A 146 -20.12 1.33 2.57
N GLY A 147 -19.46 0.17 2.59
CA GLY A 147 -19.61 -0.85 1.55
C GLY A 147 -18.72 -0.67 0.32
N TYR A 148 -17.66 0.14 0.39
CA TYR A 148 -16.63 0.19 -0.65
C TYR A 148 -15.66 -1.01 -0.55
N ARG A 149 -15.11 -1.42 -1.70
CA ARG A 149 -13.84 -2.14 -1.77
C ARG A 149 -12.71 -1.12 -1.65
N VAL A 150 -11.67 -1.43 -0.89
CA VAL A 150 -10.51 -0.56 -0.74
C VAL A 150 -9.29 -1.26 -1.32
N TYR A 151 -8.81 -0.77 -2.46
CA TYR A 151 -7.56 -1.22 -3.06
C TYR A 151 -6.39 -0.44 -2.45
N LEU A 152 -5.40 -1.15 -1.92
CA LEU A 152 -4.26 -0.59 -1.21
C LEU A 152 -3.00 -0.90 -2.00
N THR A 153 -2.23 0.13 -2.30
CA THR A 153 -0.99 -0.01 -3.05
C THR A 153 -0.02 1.12 -2.72
N ASP A 154 1.26 0.94 -3.04
CA ASP A 154 2.26 2.01 -2.98
C ASP A 154 2.63 2.48 -4.38
N ILE A 155 3.01 3.75 -4.52
CA ILE A 155 3.51 4.24 -5.82
C ILE A 155 4.81 3.57 -6.24
N PHE A 156 5.60 3.08 -5.28
CA PHE A 156 6.80 2.27 -5.49
C PHE A 156 6.68 0.99 -4.68
N LYS A 157 6.88 -0.17 -5.31
CA LYS A 157 6.73 -1.48 -4.62
C LYS A 157 7.97 -1.90 -3.84
N VAL A 158 9.06 -1.15 -4.00
CA VAL A 158 10.36 -1.45 -3.43
C VAL A 158 10.89 -0.20 -2.73
N TRP A 159 11.43 -0.40 -1.54
CA TRP A 159 12.22 0.56 -0.81
C TRP A 159 13.60 -0.04 -0.53
N VAL A 160 14.66 0.76 -0.67
CA VAL A 160 16.05 0.30 -0.56
C VAL A 160 16.76 1.22 0.42
N SER A 161 17.43 0.65 1.41
CA SER A 161 18.23 1.43 2.34
C SER A 161 19.66 1.67 1.83
N GLU A 162 20.37 2.57 2.50
CA GLU A 162 21.83 2.62 2.42
C GLU A 162 22.46 1.32 2.98
N ALA A 163 23.72 1.06 2.62
CA ALA A 163 24.43 -0.17 3.01
C ALA A 163 24.68 -0.29 4.53
N ASN A 164 24.77 0.84 5.23
CA ASN A 164 25.19 0.89 6.64
C ASN A 164 24.13 1.48 7.59
N CYS A 165 22.96 1.86 7.07
CA CYS A 165 21.85 2.38 7.90
C CYS A 165 20.50 2.19 7.22
N ASP A 166 19.42 2.41 7.95
CA ASP A 166 18.02 2.30 7.47
C ASP A 166 17.52 3.58 6.77
N HIS A 167 18.43 4.44 6.28
CA HIS A 167 18.05 5.58 5.44
C HIS A 167 17.72 5.15 4.02
N GLY A 168 16.59 5.63 3.50
CA GLY A 168 16.12 5.25 2.17
C GLY A 168 16.88 5.95 1.04
N LEU A 169 17.28 5.18 0.05
CA LEU A 169 17.81 5.68 -1.21
C LEU A 169 16.67 5.97 -2.18
N PRO A 170 16.70 7.13 -2.88
CA PRO A 170 15.74 7.40 -3.93
C PRO A 170 15.97 6.42 -5.09
N LEU A 171 14.90 5.75 -5.53
CA LEU A 171 14.93 4.91 -6.72
C LEU A 171 15.43 5.69 -7.95
N SER A 172 16.12 4.99 -8.86
CA SER A 172 16.56 5.56 -10.13
C SER A 172 15.39 6.14 -10.93
N LYS A 173 15.65 7.11 -11.82
CA LYS A 173 14.61 7.67 -12.70
C LYS A 173 13.94 6.58 -13.55
N GLN A 174 14.73 5.60 -14.00
CA GLN A 174 14.24 4.51 -14.83
C GLN A 174 13.25 3.63 -14.05
N ASP A 175 13.61 3.23 -12.82
CA ASP A 175 12.75 2.37 -12.00
C ASP A 175 11.52 3.10 -11.49
N ARG A 176 11.65 4.38 -11.12
CA ARG A 176 10.49 5.22 -10.79
C ARG A 176 9.49 5.28 -11.93
N THR A 177 9.97 5.41 -13.17
CA THR A 177 9.11 5.44 -14.37
C THR A 177 8.41 4.11 -14.58
N ARG A 178 9.12 2.98 -14.38
CA ARG A 178 8.54 1.62 -14.46
C ARG A 178 7.45 1.42 -13.42
N PHE A 179 7.70 1.76 -12.16
CA PHE A 179 6.70 1.64 -11.10
C PHE A 179 5.48 2.53 -11.35
N ILE A 180 5.68 3.76 -11.84
CA ILE A 180 4.57 4.63 -12.22
C ILE A 180 3.74 4.01 -13.36
N GLN A 181 4.37 3.38 -14.35
CA GLN A 181 3.64 2.70 -15.42
C GLN A 181 2.83 1.51 -14.91
N VAL A 182 3.41 0.70 -14.03
CA VAL A 182 2.70 -0.41 -13.37
C VAL A 182 1.52 0.11 -12.56
N LEU A 183 1.72 1.17 -11.79
CA LEU A 183 0.64 1.80 -11.01
C LEU A 183 -0.51 2.31 -11.88
N LYS A 184 -0.23 2.89 -13.06
CA LYS A 184 -1.30 3.30 -13.98
C LYS A 184 -2.18 2.12 -14.36
N THR A 185 -1.58 1.02 -14.75
CA THR A 185 -2.32 -0.17 -15.16
C THR A 185 -3.00 -0.87 -13.97
N GLU A 186 -2.42 -0.84 -12.76
CA GLU A 186 -3.14 -1.25 -11.54
C GLU A 186 -4.45 -0.47 -11.37
N LEU A 187 -4.41 0.85 -11.55
CA LEU A 187 -5.62 1.68 -11.43
C LEU A 187 -6.62 1.43 -12.55
N GLU A 188 -6.17 1.06 -13.75
CA GLU A 188 -7.04 0.61 -14.85
C GLU A 188 -7.70 -0.75 -14.52
N ILE A 189 -6.98 -1.70 -13.91
CA ILE A 189 -7.50 -3.03 -13.54
C ILE A 189 -8.63 -2.92 -12.51
N PHE A 190 -8.45 -2.07 -11.51
CA PHE A 190 -9.38 -1.97 -10.38
C PHE A 190 -10.48 -0.92 -10.54
N GLU A 191 -10.40 -0.12 -11.61
CA GLU A 191 -11.36 0.92 -11.99
C GLU A 191 -11.90 1.71 -10.77
N PRO A 192 -11.03 2.33 -9.96
CA PRO A 192 -11.47 2.99 -8.74
C PRO A 192 -12.35 4.19 -9.07
N LEU A 193 -13.41 4.38 -8.28
CA LEU A 193 -14.26 5.57 -8.32
C LEU A 193 -13.47 6.84 -7.95
N ALA A 194 -12.52 6.68 -7.02
CA ALA A 194 -11.64 7.73 -6.56
C ALA A 194 -10.29 7.16 -6.12
N VAL A 195 -9.25 7.96 -6.31
CA VAL A 195 -7.90 7.71 -5.80
C VAL A 195 -7.63 8.64 -4.63
N ILE A 196 -7.15 8.08 -3.52
CA ILE A 196 -6.75 8.83 -2.35
C ILE A 196 -5.26 8.62 -2.12
N THR A 197 -4.48 9.68 -1.98
CA THR A 197 -3.06 9.59 -1.65
C THR A 197 -2.79 10.01 -0.22
N TRP A 198 -1.89 9.29 0.43
CA TRP A 198 -1.36 9.62 1.73
C TRP A 198 0.07 10.13 1.61
N GLY A 199 0.27 11.42 1.82
CA GLY A 199 1.57 12.07 1.80
C GLY A 199 1.92 12.73 0.47
N ARG A 200 2.86 13.68 0.54
CA ARG A 200 3.18 14.61 -0.56
C ARG A 200 3.78 13.91 -1.79
N ILE A 201 4.62 12.90 -1.58
CA ILE A 201 5.28 12.18 -2.66
C ILE A 201 4.25 11.38 -3.47
N ALA A 202 3.37 10.62 -2.79
CA ALA A 202 2.24 9.95 -3.43
C ALA A 202 1.35 10.94 -4.19
N SER A 203 0.94 12.04 -3.55
CA SER A 203 0.10 13.07 -4.17
C SER A 203 0.72 13.71 -5.42
N SER A 204 1.99 14.12 -5.34
CA SER A 204 2.67 14.76 -6.47
C SER A 204 2.90 13.80 -7.63
N THR A 205 3.15 12.52 -7.33
CA THR A 205 3.27 11.47 -8.34
C THR A 205 1.95 11.26 -9.06
N ILE A 206 0.82 11.12 -8.34
CA ILE A 206 -0.50 10.96 -8.97
C ILE A 206 -0.90 12.17 -9.81
N ARG A 207 -0.65 13.40 -9.33
CA ARG A 207 -0.87 14.61 -10.14
C ARG A 207 -0.09 14.60 -11.46
N SER A 208 1.12 14.06 -11.46
CA SER A 208 1.95 13.98 -12.68
C SER A 208 1.45 12.95 -13.69
N ILE A 209 0.63 11.98 -13.27
CA ILE A 209 0.10 10.93 -14.13
C ILE A 209 -1.11 11.42 -14.94
N ASN A 210 -1.78 12.49 -14.51
CA ASN A 210 -2.99 13.05 -15.12
C ASN A 210 -4.09 12.00 -15.35
N LEU A 211 -4.49 11.31 -14.28
CA LEU A 211 -5.59 10.36 -14.34
C LEU A 211 -6.93 11.09 -14.48
N GLU A 212 -7.87 10.50 -15.21
CA GLU A 212 -9.26 10.98 -15.27
C GLU A 212 -10.04 10.71 -13.98
N VAL A 213 -9.57 9.73 -13.18
CA VAL A 213 -10.15 9.43 -11.88
C VAL A 213 -9.92 10.60 -10.92
N LYS A 214 -10.97 10.90 -10.15
CA LYS A 214 -10.90 11.93 -9.13
C LYS A 214 -9.85 11.59 -8.06
N HIS A 215 -9.06 12.59 -7.66
CA HIS A 215 -7.94 12.45 -6.75
C HIS A 215 -8.12 13.29 -5.48
N LEU A 216 -8.08 12.65 -4.30
CA LEU A 216 -8.05 13.32 -3.00
C LEU A 216 -6.67 13.19 -2.37
N GLU A 217 -6.17 14.29 -1.81
CA GLU A 217 -4.87 14.35 -1.17
C GLU A 217 -5.02 14.54 0.34
N PHE A 218 -4.41 13.66 1.13
CA PHE A 218 -4.33 13.82 2.57
C PHE A 218 -2.88 13.77 3.06
N PRO A 219 -2.57 14.44 4.19
CA PRO A 219 -1.33 14.20 4.89
C PRO A 219 -1.21 12.73 5.26
N HIS A 220 0.03 12.21 5.28
CA HIS A 220 0.26 10.81 5.64
C HIS A 220 -0.28 10.51 7.07
N PRO A 221 -0.89 9.35 7.36
CA PRO A 221 -1.43 9.08 8.70
C PRO A 221 -0.38 8.95 9.81
N SER A 222 0.91 8.82 9.48
CA SER A 222 1.99 8.70 10.48
C SER A 222 2.09 9.91 11.42
N GLY A 223 2.72 9.69 12.58
CA GLY A 223 3.00 10.75 13.56
C GLY A 223 3.88 11.88 13.01
N ALA A 224 4.74 11.58 12.03
CA ALA A 224 5.60 12.56 11.37
C ALA A 224 4.80 13.67 10.67
N ALA A 225 3.56 13.41 10.27
CA ALA A 225 2.68 14.37 9.62
C ALA A 225 1.73 15.10 10.59
N ASN A 226 1.90 14.97 11.91
CA ASN A 226 1.02 15.62 12.91
C ASN A 226 0.85 17.11 12.65
N GLY A 227 1.92 17.84 12.34
CA GLY A 227 1.85 19.27 12.03
C GLY A 227 1.02 19.59 10.79
N ALA A 228 1.07 18.75 9.75
CA ALA A 228 0.26 18.90 8.55
C ALA A 228 -1.23 18.62 8.84
N TRP A 229 -1.52 17.58 9.61
CA TRP A 229 -2.88 17.28 10.09
C TRP A 229 -3.46 18.41 10.94
N CYS A 230 -2.68 18.97 11.88
CA CYS A 230 -3.15 20.08 12.71
C CYS A 230 -3.53 21.31 11.88
N LYS A 231 -2.71 21.65 10.87
CA LYS A 231 -2.98 22.75 9.95
C LYS A 231 -4.22 22.49 9.09
N LEU A 232 -4.37 21.27 8.58
CA LEU A 232 -5.48 20.90 7.71
C LEU A 232 -6.83 20.92 8.45
N MET A 233 -6.86 20.42 9.69
CA MET A 233 -8.09 20.28 10.48
C MET A 233 -8.38 21.50 11.36
N LEU A 234 -7.42 22.42 11.52
CA LEU A 234 -7.44 23.51 12.51
C LEU A 234 -7.71 23.03 13.95
N LYS A 235 -7.27 21.80 14.27
CA LYS A 235 -7.49 21.10 15.54
C LYS A 235 -6.26 20.23 15.88
N PRO A 236 -6.05 19.84 17.14
CA PRO A 236 -5.00 18.87 17.47
C PRO A 236 -5.17 17.56 16.69
N ALA A 237 -4.07 16.97 16.23
CA ALA A 237 -4.05 15.75 15.42
C ALA A 237 -4.28 14.47 16.24
N THR A 238 -5.37 14.43 17.02
CA THR A 238 -5.82 13.23 17.72
C THR A 238 -6.39 12.23 16.72
N ARG A 239 -6.42 10.94 17.11
CA ARG A 239 -7.02 9.86 16.31
C ARG A 239 -8.47 10.18 15.93
N GLU A 240 -9.27 10.60 16.90
CA GLU A 240 -10.67 10.97 16.71
C GLU A 240 -10.84 12.14 15.73
N ASN A 241 -10.08 13.22 15.91
CA ASN A 241 -10.16 14.38 15.01
C ASN A 241 -9.82 14.00 13.57
N ARG A 242 -8.80 13.14 13.37
CA ARG A 242 -8.43 12.64 12.05
C ARG A 242 -9.53 11.80 11.42
N ILE A 243 -10.10 10.85 12.17
CA ILE A 243 -11.18 9.99 11.67
C ILE A 243 -12.39 10.84 11.28
N ASN A 244 -12.82 11.75 12.16
CA ASN A 244 -13.98 12.62 11.90
C ASN A 244 -13.76 13.50 10.66
N PHE A 245 -12.60 14.16 10.56
CA PHE A 245 -12.28 14.98 9.40
C PHE A 245 -12.17 14.17 8.11
N TRP A 246 -11.50 13.02 8.16
CA TRP A 246 -11.40 12.09 7.04
C TRP A 246 -12.77 11.67 6.55
N GLN A 247 -13.64 11.20 7.46
CA GLN A 247 -14.98 10.76 7.14
C GLN A 247 -15.80 11.87 6.46
N GLU A 248 -15.80 13.07 7.05
CA GLU A 248 -16.49 14.23 6.49
C GLU A 248 -16.01 14.54 5.06
N LYS A 249 -14.68 14.64 4.86
CA LYS A 249 -14.12 15.04 3.56
C LYS A 249 -14.26 13.97 2.49
N VAL A 250 -14.01 12.72 2.85
CA VAL A 250 -14.13 11.61 1.89
C VAL A 250 -15.58 11.45 1.45
N PHE A 251 -16.56 11.49 2.35
CA PHE A 251 -17.97 11.33 1.95
C PHE A 251 -18.59 12.55 1.30
N ALA A 252 -18.19 13.76 1.68
CA ALA A 252 -18.58 14.96 0.92
C ALA A 252 -18.12 14.86 -0.53
N TYR A 253 -16.98 14.20 -0.77
CA TYR A 253 -16.42 14.03 -2.10
C TYR A 253 -17.02 12.85 -2.87
N LEU A 254 -17.16 11.69 -2.23
CA LEU A 254 -17.72 10.48 -2.84
C LEU A 254 -19.23 10.57 -3.09
N SER A 255 -19.99 11.31 -2.29
CA SER A 255 -21.43 11.53 -2.54
C SER A 255 -21.71 12.33 -3.82
N GLY A 256 -20.69 12.99 -4.38
CA GLY A 256 -20.76 13.70 -5.66
C GLY A 256 -20.28 12.88 -6.86
N LEU A 257 -20.29 11.54 -6.76
CA LEU A 257 -19.80 10.57 -7.75
C LEU A 257 -20.77 9.40 -7.93
#